data_AF-A0A969F6X4-F1
#
_entry.id   AF-A0A969F6X4-F1
#
_cell.length_a   1.000
_cell.length_b   1.000
_cell.length_c   1.000
_cell.angle_alpha   90.00
_cell.angle_beta   90.00
_cell.angle_gamma   90.00
#
_symmetry.space_group_name_H-M   'P 1'
#
loop_
_entity.id
_entity.type
_entity.pdbx_description
1 polymer ?
#
loop_
_entity_poly.entity_id
_entity_poly.type
_entity_poly.pdbx_seq_one_letter_code
_entity_poly.pdbx_strand_id
1 'polypeptide(L)' 'MEQQIGLTEGNIFHGELTLDQLFFLRPAAGWADYRTPIRGYWQCGSGTHPGGGITSGPGRLAALEILKGKN' A
#
# COMPACT_ATOMS: atom_id res chain seq x y z
N MET A 1 -9.91 -13.30 -13.94
CA MET A 1 -9.05 -12.79 -12.85
C MET A 1 -9.88 -11.90 -11.90
N GLU A 2 -10.45 -10.79 -12.37
CA GLU A 2 -11.37 -9.95 -11.57
C GLU A 2 -12.50 -10.72 -10.88
N GLN A 3 -13.28 -11.50 -11.63
CA GLN A 3 -14.42 -12.24 -11.07
C GLN A 3 -14.03 -13.40 -10.12
N GLN A 4 -12.77 -13.83 -10.15
CA GLN A 4 -12.32 -14.98 -9.36
C GLN A 4 -11.53 -14.54 -8.11
N ILE A 5 -10.71 -13.50 -8.23
CA ILE A 5 -9.78 -13.05 -7.17
C ILE A 5 -9.88 -11.56 -6.85
N GLY A 6 -10.78 -10.80 -7.49
CA GLY A 6 -11.01 -9.38 -7.18
C GLY A 6 -9.92 -8.43 -7.67
N LEU A 7 -9.03 -8.87 -8.57
CA LEU A 7 -7.94 -8.06 -9.08
C LEU A 7 -8.38 -7.25 -10.31
N THR A 8 -8.93 -6.07 -10.08
CA THR A 8 -9.32 -5.10 -11.12
C THR A 8 -8.17 -4.86 -12.10
N GLU A 9 -8.47 -4.96 -13.39
CA GLU A 9 -7.56 -4.84 -14.53
C GLU A 9 -6.35 -5.80 -14.50
N GLY A 10 -6.35 -6.79 -13.61
CA GLY A 10 -5.33 -7.84 -13.54
C GLY A 10 -3.96 -7.37 -13.00
N ASN A 11 -3.85 -6.15 -12.45
CA ASN A 11 -2.57 -5.63 -11.99
C ASN A 11 -2.26 -6.08 -10.55
N ILE A 12 -1.25 -6.94 -10.40
CA ILE A 12 -0.81 -7.51 -9.10
C ILE A 12 -0.34 -6.46 -8.09
N PHE A 13 -0.03 -5.25 -8.56
CA PHE A 13 0.35 -4.13 -7.75
C PHE A 13 -0.85 -3.26 -7.33
N HIS A 14 -2.07 -3.54 -7.77
CA HIS A 14 -3.26 -2.75 -7.43
C HIS A 14 -3.11 -1.26 -7.82
N GLY A 15 -2.52 -1.04 -9.01
CA GLY A 15 -2.11 0.26 -9.54
C GLY A 15 -0.78 0.11 -10.28
N GLU A 16 -0.55 0.93 -11.30
CA GLU A 16 0.70 0.89 -12.06
C GLU A 16 1.89 1.35 -11.21
N LEU A 17 3.09 0.95 -11.64
CA LEU A 17 4.35 1.41 -11.05
C LEU A 17 4.96 2.51 -11.95
N THR A 18 4.13 3.48 -12.33
CA THR A 18 4.56 4.69 -13.05
C THR A 18 5.05 5.75 -12.06
N LEU A 19 5.84 6.71 -12.53
CA LEU A 19 6.43 7.74 -11.66
C LEU A 19 5.37 8.56 -10.90
N ASP A 20 4.21 8.79 -11.52
CA ASP A 20 3.06 9.46 -10.93
C ASP A 20 2.28 8.61 -9.92
N GLN A 21 2.55 7.30 -9.83
CA GLN A 21 1.92 6.37 -8.88
C GLN A 21 2.92 5.73 -7.90
N LEU A 22 4.10 6.33 -7.78
CA LEU A 22 5.18 5.88 -6.89
C LEU A 22 5.41 6.86 -5.73
N PHE A 23 6.20 6.41 -4.76
CA PHE A 23 6.58 7.17 -3.56
C PHE A 23 5.37 7.74 -2.80
N PHE A 24 5.36 9.05 -2.56
CA PHE A 24 4.34 9.76 -1.77
C PHE A 24 2.97 9.86 -2.45
N LEU A 25 2.86 9.40 -3.71
CA LEU A 25 1.60 9.34 -4.45
C LEU A 25 0.91 7.98 -4.28
N ARG A 26 1.53 7.03 -3.57
CA ARG A 26 1.06 5.64 -3.42
C ARG A 26 0.71 5.31 -1.96
N PRO A 27 -0.49 4.78 -1.66
CA PRO A 27 -1.59 4.41 -2.56
C PRO A 27 -2.35 5.63 -3.11
N ALA A 28 -2.29 6.76 -2.43
CA ALA A 28 -2.84 8.04 -2.86
C ALA A 28 -2.09 9.17 -2.12
N ALA A 29 -2.11 10.37 -2.70
CA ALA A 29 -1.58 11.55 -2.03
C ALA A 29 -2.24 11.77 -0.66
N GLY A 30 -1.44 12.06 0.36
CA GLY A 30 -1.90 12.22 1.75
C GLY A 30 -2.02 10.93 2.55
N TRP A 31 -1.88 9.75 1.93
CA TRP A 31 -2.01 8.43 2.58
C TRP A 31 -0.80 7.52 2.33
N ALA A 32 0.33 8.09 1.91
CA ALA A 32 1.54 7.34 1.57
C ALA A 32 2.39 6.93 2.78
N ASP A 33 2.00 7.33 3.99
CA ASP A 33 2.63 6.96 5.26
C ASP A 33 2.04 5.67 5.85
N TYR A 34 1.36 4.85 5.04
CA TYR A 34 0.68 3.60 5.45
C TYR A 34 -0.55 3.79 6.33
N ARG A 35 -0.85 5.00 6.81
CA ARG A 35 -2.08 5.29 7.55
C ARG A 35 -3.24 5.49 6.58
N THR A 36 -4.44 5.38 7.12
CA THR A 36 -5.67 5.62 6.36
C THR A 36 -6.55 6.64 7.11
N PRO A 37 -7.58 7.21 6.46
CA PRO A 37 -8.53 8.07 7.16
C PRO A 37 -9.34 7.30 8.23
N ILE A 38 -9.30 5.97 8.22
CA ILE A 38 -9.98 5.13 9.20
C ILE A 38 -9.06 4.93 10.39
N ARG A 39 -9.48 5.41 11.57
CA ARG A 39 -8.72 5.26 12.81
C ARG A 39 -8.48 3.78 13.12
N GLY A 40 -7.22 3.43 13.35
CA GLY A 40 -6.83 2.05 13.68
C GLY A 40 -6.67 1.15 12.45
N TYR A 41 -6.70 1.70 11.24
CA TYR A 41 -6.52 0.96 9.99
C TYR A 41 -5.29 1.47 9.22
N TRP A 42 -4.43 0.54 8.82
CA TRP A 42 -3.20 0.77 8.05
C TRP A 42 -3.21 -0.10 6.80
N GLN A 43 -2.53 0.38 5.76
CA GLN A 43 -2.40 -0.34 4.51
C GLN A 43 -0.97 -0.85 4.32
N CYS A 44 -0.83 -2.13 3.97
CA CYS A 44 0.45 -2.82 3.90
C CYS A 44 0.57 -3.75 2.67
N GLY A 45 -0.35 -3.63 1.72
CA GLY A 45 -0.44 -4.50 0.55
C GLY A 45 0.34 -3.99 -0.65
N SER A 46 0.23 -4.71 -1.76
CA SER A 46 0.90 -4.41 -3.04
C SER A 46 0.63 -3.01 -3.58
N GLY A 47 -0.52 -2.43 -3.24
CA GLY A 47 -0.95 -1.07 -3.57
C GLY A 47 -0.19 0.06 -2.89
N THR A 48 0.73 -0.23 -1.95
CA THR A 48 1.48 0.77 -1.19
C THR A 48 2.96 0.78 -1.58
N HIS A 49 3.69 1.86 -1.30
CA HIS A 49 5.13 1.93 -1.56
C HIS A 49 5.90 0.90 -0.70
N PRO A 50 6.97 0.24 -1.20
CA PRO A 50 7.60 0.33 -2.52
C PRO A 50 6.90 -0.42 -3.66
N GLY A 51 5.79 -1.09 -3.38
CA GLY A 51 5.10 -1.99 -4.29
C GLY A 51 5.02 -3.40 -3.71
N GLY A 52 4.18 -4.23 -4.34
CA GLY A 52 3.95 -5.62 -3.96
C GLY A 52 5.04 -6.61 -4.37
N GLY A 53 4.67 -7.88 -4.35
CA GLY A 53 5.56 -9.02 -4.58
C GLY A 53 6.11 -9.62 -3.29
N ILE A 54 7.01 -10.59 -3.40
CA ILE A 54 7.63 -11.30 -2.25
C ILE A 54 8.79 -10.46 -1.69
N THR A 55 8.53 -9.18 -1.40
CA THR A 55 9.55 -8.21 -0.94
C THR A 55 9.44 -7.87 0.54
N SER A 56 8.27 -8.12 1.16
CA SER A 56 7.94 -7.75 2.55
C SER A 56 8.05 -6.24 2.88
N GLY A 57 8.35 -5.38 1.91
CA GLY A 57 8.56 -3.94 2.10
C GLY A 57 7.35 -3.21 2.68
N PRO A 58 6.19 -3.25 2.01
CA PRO A 58 4.93 -2.67 2.51
C PRO A 58 4.57 -3.11 3.93
N GLY A 59 4.66 -4.41 4.22
CA GLY A 59 4.38 -4.99 5.53
C GLY A 59 5.30 -4.43 6.62
N ARG A 60 6.61 -4.42 6.36
CA ARG A 60 7.60 -3.89 7.31
C ARG A 60 7.37 -2.41 7.63
N LEU A 61 7.14 -1.59 6.60
CA LEU A 61 7.01 -0.15 6.78
C LEU A 61 5.70 0.23 7.48
N ALA A 62 4.58 -0.42 7.14
CA ALA A 62 3.33 -0.26 7.87
C ALA A 62 3.46 -0.68 9.35
N ALA A 63 4.16 -1.78 9.64
CA ALA A 63 4.40 -2.21 11.02
C ALA A 63 5.21 -1.18 11.83
N LEU A 64 6.26 -0.61 11.22
CA LEU A 64 7.04 0.47 11.86
C LEU A 64 6.17 1.70 12.12
N GLU A 65 5.28 2.04 11.20
CA GLU A 65 4.36 3.16 11.39
C GLU A 65 3.38 2.92 12.55
N ILE A 66 2.82 1.72 12.65
CA ILE A 66 1.95 1.33 13.78
C ILE A 66 2.69 1.50 15.11
N LEU A 67 3.96 1.11 15.17
CA LEU A 67 4.76 1.19 16.40
C LEU A 67 5.06 2.63 16.83
N LYS A 68 5.17 3.59 15.89
CA LYS A 68 5.36 5.01 16.24
C LYS A 68 4.19 5.60 17.04
N GLY A 69 2.97 5.14 16.77
CA GLY A 69 1.76 5.61 17.45
C GLY A 69 1.47 4.97 18.81
N LYS A 70 2.34 4.06 19.30
CA LYS A 70 2.17 3.35 20.57
C LYS A 70 2.95 3.96 21.75
N ASN A 71 3.49 5.17 21.58
CA ASN A 71 4.21 5.92 22.62
C ASN A 71 3.36 7.05 23.18
#